data_AF-A0A2U0RZD6-F1
#
_entry.id   AF-A0A2U0RZD6-F1
#
_cell.length_a   1.000
_cell.length_b   1.000
_cell.length_c   1.000
_cell.angle_alpha   90.00
_cell.angle_beta   90.00
_cell.angle_gamma   90.00
#
_symmetry.space_group_name_H-M   'P 1'
#
loop_
_entity.id
_entity.type
_entity.pdbx_description
1 polymer ?
#
loop_
_entity_poly.entity_id
_entity_poly.type
_entity_poly.pdbx_seq_one_letter_code
_entity_poly.pdbx_strand_id
1 'polypeptide(L)'
;MSEEFPGYRGYALKLLKSAGAEIGDVIQVTKDNESWEGILIPRSEIGDEYHVVVKMKSGYNVGVRIDESTQIEKVGEGIKPKFKPPPLPEQNKSLPRIAIVSTGGTIASRVDYRTGGVRAALSASELYSVVPELSEIAVVDTEILFSIFSENITAKHWIETAKTVAKHIRNGVSGVVVAHGTDTLGYTAAALSFALQDLPVPVIMVASQRSADRPSSDAATNLVGAVKAAASAPFAEVVIA
;
A
#
# COMPACT_ATOMS: atom_id res chain seq x y z
N MET A 1 16.69 1.43 -12.08
CA MET A 1 15.51 1.42 -12.97
C MET A 1 14.94 2.83 -13.00
N SER A 2 14.28 3.25 -14.08
CA SER A 2 13.80 4.63 -14.23
C SER A 2 12.54 4.84 -13.38
N GLU A 3 12.59 5.68 -12.35
CA GLU A 3 11.40 6.07 -11.57
C GLU A 3 10.35 6.76 -12.47
N GLU A 4 10.80 7.47 -13.51
CA GLU A 4 9.94 8.19 -14.45
C GLU A 4 9.17 7.27 -15.42
N PHE A 5 9.68 6.07 -15.70
CA PHE A 5 9.07 5.13 -16.65
C PHE A 5 9.09 3.70 -16.09
N PRO A 6 8.31 3.40 -15.04
CA PRO A 6 8.36 2.09 -14.40
C PRO A 6 7.98 0.97 -15.38
N GLY A 7 8.85 -0.03 -15.47
CA GLY A 7 8.71 -1.19 -16.36
C GLY A 7 9.04 -0.97 -17.84
N TYR A 8 9.37 0.24 -18.27
CA TYR A 8 9.83 0.48 -19.64
C TYR A 8 11.36 0.45 -19.73
N ARG A 9 11.86 -0.22 -20.77
CA ARG A 9 13.28 -0.30 -21.11
C ARG A 9 13.46 -0.41 -22.61
N GLY A 10 14.70 -0.26 -23.08
CA GLY A 10 15.05 -0.60 -24.46
C GLY A 10 14.32 0.25 -25.50
N TYR A 11 13.81 -0.43 -26.53
CA TYR A 11 13.18 0.22 -27.69
C TYR A 11 11.92 1.03 -27.33
N ALA A 12 11.02 0.47 -26.50
CA ALA A 12 9.83 1.18 -26.04
C ALA A 12 10.15 2.47 -25.29
N LEU A 13 11.13 2.43 -24.40
CA LEU A 13 11.53 3.61 -23.65
C LEU A 13 12.10 4.70 -24.57
N LYS A 14 12.87 4.32 -25.59
CA LYS A 14 13.41 5.27 -26.56
C LYS A 14 12.29 5.96 -27.33
N LEU A 15 11.32 5.20 -27.84
CA LEU A 15 10.17 5.76 -28.58
C LEU A 15 9.34 6.70 -27.71
N LEU A 16 9.03 6.31 -26.46
CA LEU A 16 8.28 7.15 -25.53
C LEU A 16 8.99 8.48 -25.23
N LYS A 17 10.32 8.43 -25.00
CA LYS A 17 11.13 9.63 -24.78
C LYS A 17 11.21 10.53 -26.01
N SER A 18 11.36 9.94 -27.21
CA SER A 18 11.36 10.70 -28.46
C SER A 18 10.03 11.40 -28.71
N ALA A 19 8.92 10.82 -28.26
CA ALA A 19 7.59 11.43 -28.32
C ALA A 19 7.34 12.50 -27.24
N GLY A 20 8.27 12.71 -26.31
CA GLY A 20 8.09 13.63 -25.18
C GLY A 20 6.96 13.24 -24.23
N ALA A 21 6.59 11.95 -24.20
CA ALA A 21 5.49 11.43 -23.39
C ALA A 21 5.98 11.01 -22.01
N GLU A 22 5.21 11.32 -20.97
CA GLU A 22 5.46 10.88 -19.60
C GLU A 22 4.36 9.93 -19.10
N ILE A 23 4.65 9.14 -18.07
CA ILE A 23 3.63 8.30 -17.42
C ILE A 23 2.49 9.19 -16.91
N GLY A 24 1.27 8.86 -17.33
CA GLY A 24 0.06 9.60 -17.03
C GLY A 24 -0.41 10.53 -18.15
N ASP A 25 0.43 10.84 -19.14
CA ASP A 25 0.04 11.60 -20.32
C ASP A 25 -0.94 10.82 -21.20
N VAL A 26 -1.72 11.56 -21.99
CA VAL A 26 -2.54 10.95 -23.03
C VAL A 26 -1.68 10.81 -24.28
N ILE A 27 -1.51 9.59 -24.75
CA ILE A 27 -0.76 9.27 -25.96
C ILE A 27 -1.66 8.60 -26.98
N GLN A 28 -1.32 8.78 -28.25
CA GLN A 28 -1.85 8.00 -29.36
C GLN A 28 -0.72 7.12 -29.89
N VAL A 29 -0.97 5.81 -29.94
CA VAL A 29 -0.08 4.83 -30.56
C VAL A 29 -0.73 4.40 -31.87
N THR A 30 -0.05 4.57 -33.00
CA THR A 30 -0.55 4.20 -34.33
C THR A 30 0.34 3.11 -34.93
N LYS A 31 -0.26 2.03 -35.41
CA LYS A 31 0.45 0.92 -36.07
C LYS A 31 -0.49 0.19 -37.04
N ASP A 32 -0.01 -0.16 -38.23
CA ASP A 32 -0.74 -0.98 -39.20
C ASP A 32 -2.17 -0.49 -39.52
N ASN A 33 -2.35 0.85 -39.62
CA ASN A 33 -3.64 1.55 -39.76
C ASN A 33 -4.61 1.44 -38.57
N GLU A 34 -4.17 0.86 -37.45
CA GLU A 34 -4.88 0.89 -36.17
C GLU A 34 -4.30 1.98 -35.27
N SER A 35 -5.15 2.56 -34.42
CA SER A 35 -4.77 3.60 -33.48
C SER A 35 -5.38 3.35 -32.11
N TRP A 36 -4.56 3.49 -31.07
CA TRP A 36 -4.95 3.39 -29.68
C TRP A 36 -4.64 4.70 -28.96
N GLU A 37 -5.68 5.40 -28.55
CA GLU A 37 -5.58 6.61 -27.74
C GLU A 37 -5.91 6.30 -26.27
N GLY A 38 -5.02 6.65 -25.37
CA GLY A 38 -5.23 6.41 -23.94
C GLY A 38 -4.16 7.02 -23.06
N ILE A 39 -4.33 6.83 -21.75
CA ILE A 39 -3.36 7.26 -20.75
C ILE A 39 -2.18 6.29 -20.79
N LEU A 40 -0.96 6.79 -20.99
CA LEU A 40 0.26 6.01 -20.83
C LEU A 40 0.38 5.57 -19.37
N ILE A 41 0.34 4.26 -19.13
CA ILE A 41 0.48 3.70 -17.78
C ILE A 41 1.78 2.89 -17.65
N PRO A 42 2.27 2.69 -16.42
CA PRO A 42 3.38 1.76 -16.18
C PRO A 42 3.06 0.36 -16.70
N ARG A 43 4.12 -0.41 -16.97
CA ARG A 43 4.01 -1.82 -17.32
C ARG A 43 4.84 -2.69 -16.36
N SER A 44 4.68 -4.00 -16.48
CA SER A 44 5.45 -4.94 -15.66
C SER A 44 6.95 -4.92 -16.03
N GLU A 45 7.82 -4.90 -15.01
CA GLU A 45 9.29 -4.87 -15.16
C GLU A 45 9.90 -6.15 -15.74
N ILE A 46 9.18 -7.27 -15.62
CA ILE A 46 9.57 -8.55 -16.21
C ILE A 46 9.15 -8.69 -17.69
N GLY A 47 8.39 -7.71 -18.21
CA GLY A 47 7.96 -7.70 -19.60
C GLY A 47 9.10 -7.46 -20.60
N ASP A 48 8.87 -7.76 -21.86
CA ASP A 48 9.77 -7.39 -22.95
C ASP A 48 9.93 -5.87 -23.12
N GLU A 49 10.84 -5.47 -24.00
CA GLU A 49 11.10 -4.07 -24.35
C GLU A 49 10.27 -3.56 -25.54
N TYR A 50 9.29 -4.34 -26.01
CA TYR A 50 8.60 -4.12 -27.29
C TYR A 50 7.11 -3.88 -27.15
N HIS A 51 6.61 -3.48 -25.97
CA HIS A 51 5.21 -3.05 -25.84
C HIS A 51 5.06 -1.73 -25.09
N VAL A 52 4.05 -0.98 -25.49
CA VAL A 52 3.54 0.21 -24.81
C VAL A 52 2.15 -0.10 -24.28
N VAL A 53 1.90 0.24 -23.01
CA VAL A 53 0.62 -0.02 -22.36
C VAL A 53 -0.16 1.28 -22.23
N VAL A 54 -1.34 1.31 -22.85
CA VAL A 54 -2.27 2.43 -22.82
C VAL A 54 -3.56 2.03 -22.11
N LYS A 55 -4.04 2.90 -21.23
CA LYS A 55 -5.37 2.79 -20.62
C LYS A 55 -6.37 3.58 -21.45
N MET A 56 -7.22 2.86 -22.17
CA MET A 56 -8.22 3.42 -23.08
C MET A 56 -9.30 4.18 -22.30
N LYS A 57 -10.04 5.06 -22.99
CA LYS A 57 -11.21 5.76 -22.42
C LYS A 57 -12.28 4.81 -21.85
N SER A 58 -12.36 3.59 -22.38
CA SER A 58 -13.24 2.52 -21.86
C SER A 58 -12.82 1.98 -20.48
N GLY A 59 -11.63 2.33 -20.00
CA GLY A 59 -11.03 1.83 -18.76
C GLY A 59 -10.19 0.56 -18.92
N TYR A 60 -10.21 -0.08 -20.10
CA TYR A 60 -9.39 -1.25 -20.40
C TYR A 60 -7.93 -0.86 -20.69
N ASN A 61 -7.00 -1.71 -20.26
CA ASN A 61 -5.58 -1.58 -20.58
C ASN A 61 -5.27 -2.41 -21.82
N VAL A 62 -4.56 -1.83 -22.79
CA VAL A 62 -4.11 -2.49 -24.02
C VAL A 62 -2.59 -2.41 -24.09
N GLY A 63 -1.93 -3.55 -24.30
CA GLY A 63 -0.50 -3.62 -24.59
C GLY A 63 -0.29 -3.68 -26.10
N VAL A 64 0.25 -2.61 -26.69
CA VAL A 64 0.52 -2.52 -28.13
C VAL A 64 1.97 -2.93 -28.40
N ARG A 65 2.18 -3.98 -29.20
CA ARG A 65 3.52 -4.38 -29.61
C ARG A 65 4.08 -3.38 -30.62
N ILE A 66 5.20 -2.76 -30.29
CA ILE A 66 5.84 -1.73 -31.10
C ILE A 66 7.00 -2.31 -31.93
N ASP A 67 7.24 -1.68 -33.07
CA ASP A 67 8.33 -1.94 -33.99
C ASP A 67 8.66 -0.65 -34.77
N GLU A 68 9.38 -0.77 -35.88
CA GLU A 68 9.82 0.37 -36.70
C GLU A 68 8.67 1.11 -37.41
N SER A 69 7.52 0.45 -37.64
CA SER A 69 6.35 1.10 -38.25
C SER A 69 5.47 1.84 -37.25
N THR A 70 5.77 1.72 -35.95
CA THR A 70 4.93 2.27 -34.89
C THR A 70 5.23 3.76 -34.65
N GLN A 71 4.17 4.56 -34.61
CA GLN A 71 4.24 5.99 -34.27
C GLN A 71 3.59 6.24 -32.90
N ILE A 72 4.23 7.07 -32.07
CA ILE A 72 3.70 7.49 -30.77
C ILE A 72 3.68 9.01 -30.73
N GLU A 73 2.51 9.58 -30.40
CA GLU A 73 2.31 11.01 -30.26
C GLU A 73 1.72 11.33 -28.88
N LYS A 74 2.27 12.34 -28.20
CA LYS A 74 1.64 12.92 -27.01
C LYS A 74 0.50 13.84 -27.46
N VAL A 75 -0.73 13.50 -27.11
CA VAL A 75 -1.95 14.23 -27.50
C VAL A 75 -2.58 15.00 -26.34
N GLY A 76 -2.09 14.81 -25.11
CA GLY A 76 -2.55 15.58 -23.95
C GLY A 76 -1.71 15.36 -22.68
N GLU A 77 -1.82 16.28 -21.73
CA GLU A 77 -1.15 16.17 -20.43
C GLU A 77 -1.98 15.37 -19.41
N GLY A 78 -1.29 14.54 -18.64
CA GLY A 78 -1.87 13.80 -17.54
C GLY A 78 -2.16 14.67 -16.32
N ILE A 79 -3.44 14.94 -16.02
CA ILE A 79 -3.80 15.64 -14.77
C ILE A 79 -3.39 14.76 -13.57
N LYS A 80 -2.41 15.12 -12.75
CA LYS A 80 -2.10 14.34 -11.52
C LYS A 80 -3.26 14.48 -10.53
N PRO A 81 -3.95 13.40 -10.12
CA PRO A 81 -5.06 13.48 -9.20
C PRO A 81 -4.53 13.94 -7.85
N LYS A 82 -5.13 15.01 -7.32
CA LYS A 82 -4.95 15.40 -5.93
C LYS A 82 -6.08 14.75 -5.14
N PHE A 83 -5.75 13.74 -4.34
CA PHE A 83 -6.70 13.23 -3.37
C PHE A 83 -6.86 14.27 -2.26
N LYS A 84 -8.09 14.66 -1.98
CA LYS A 84 -8.43 15.40 -0.78
C LYS A 84 -9.02 14.39 0.20
N PRO A 85 -8.33 14.04 1.31
CA PRO A 85 -8.91 13.15 2.30
C PRO A 85 -10.21 13.75 2.85
N PRO A 86 -11.21 12.91 3.18
CA PRO A 86 -12.36 13.38 3.92
C PRO A 86 -11.91 14.01 5.25
N PRO A 87 -12.71 14.91 5.83
CA PRO A 87 -12.43 15.42 7.16
C PRO A 87 -12.32 14.26 8.15
N LEU A 88 -11.38 14.36 9.08
CA LEU A 88 -11.20 13.39 10.16
C LEU A 88 -12.52 13.26 10.95
N PRO A 89 -12.93 12.04 11.33
CA PRO A 89 -14.02 11.90 12.28
C PRO A 89 -13.65 12.59 13.61
N GLU A 90 -14.65 13.12 14.31
CA GLU A 90 -14.44 13.66 15.66
C GLU A 90 -13.96 12.55 16.58
N GLN A 91 -12.72 12.67 17.07
CA GLN A 91 -12.15 11.66 17.95
C GLN A 91 -12.66 11.84 19.38
N ASN A 92 -13.27 10.78 19.91
CA ASN A 92 -13.56 10.70 21.33
C ASN A 92 -12.27 10.43 22.11
N LYS A 93 -11.72 11.46 22.76
CA LYS A 93 -10.48 11.38 23.55
C LYS A 93 -10.55 10.46 24.78
N SER A 94 -11.74 9.98 25.15
CA SER A 94 -11.89 9.00 26.24
C SER A 94 -11.60 7.56 25.80
N LEU A 95 -11.52 7.31 24.49
CA LEU A 95 -11.19 5.99 23.95
C LEU A 95 -9.71 5.63 24.20
N PRO A 96 -9.39 4.33 24.30
CA PRO A 96 -8.02 3.87 24.45
C PRO A 96 -7.15 4.33 23.28
N ARG A 97 -5.88 4.62 23.58
CA ARG A 97 -4.89 5.01 22.56
C ARG A 97 -4.22 3.77 22.02
N ILE A 98 -4.28 3.56 20.70
CA ILE A 98 -3.71 2.38 20.04
C ILE A 98 -2.70 2.83 19.00
N ALA A 99 -1.49 2.28 19.06
CA ALA A 99 -0.49 2.46 18.01
C ALA A 99 -0.65 1.40 16.93
N ILE A 100 -0.70 1.82 15.67
CA ILE A 100 -0.64 0.95 14.50
C ILE A 100 0.72 1.15 13.83
N VAL A 101 1.57 0.13 13.93
CA VAL A 101 2.90 0.10 13.36
C VAL A 101 2.85 -0.69 12.05
N SER A 102 3.08 -0.02 10.92
CA SER A 102 3.17 -0.69 9.62
C SER A 102 4.60 -1.12 9.31
N THR A 103 4.76 -2.40 9.00
CA THR A 103 6.02 -2.99 8.52
C THR A 103 6.00 -3.28 7.01
N GLY A 104 4.87 -3.00 6.37
CA GLY A 104 4.51 -3.46 5.03
C GLY A 104 3.15 -4.15 5.06
N GLY A 105 2.91 -5.01 4.06
CA GLY A 105 1.63 -5.68 3.89
C GLY A 105 0.55 -4.77 3.31
N THR A 106 -0.45 -5.38 2.67
CA THR A 106 -1.50 -4.66 1.95
C THR A 106 -2.67 -4.22 2.84
N ILE A 107 -2.70 -4.64 4.12
CA ILE A 107 -3.83 -4.41 5.02
C ILE A 107 -4.15 -2.93 5.23
N ALA A 108 -3.12 -2.07 5.20
CA ALA A 108 -3.25 -0.62 5.25
C ALA A 108 -2.86 -0.03 3.88
N SER A 109 -3.55 -0.41 2.80
CA SER A 109 -3.29 0.10 1.45
C SER A 109 -4.56 0.48 0.70
N ARG A 110 -4.41 1.31 -0.33
CA ARG A 110 -5.48 1.81 -1.19
C ARG A 110 -5.10 1.67 -2.67
N VAL A 111 -6.11 1.47 -3.53
CA VAL A 111 -5.93 1.57 -4.98
C VAL A 111 -6.26 2.94 -5.53
N ASP A 112 -5.38 3.42 -6.40
CA ASP A 112 -5.64 4.46 -7.37
C ASP A 112 -6.24 3.83 -8.61
N TYR A 113 -7.58 3.87 -8.74
CA TYR A 113 -8.29 3.28 -9.89
C TYR A 113 -7.93 3.90 -11.24
N ARG A 114 -7.31 5.09 -11.27
CA ARG A 114 -6.91 5.73 -12.52
C ARG A 114 -5.62 5.10 -13.04
N THR A 115 -4.62 4.93 -12.18
CA THR A 115 -3.35 4.29 -12.53
C THR A 115 -3.36 2.77 -12.40
N GLY A 116 -4.29 2.22 -11.61
CA GLY A 116 -4.31 0.81 -11.19
C GLY A 116 -3.31 0.48 -10.08
N GLY A 117 -2.57 1.48 -9.55
CA GLY A 117 -1.54 1.28 -8.54
C GLY A 117 -2.08 1.15 -7.13
N VAL A 118 -1.39 0.36 -6.30
CA VAL A 118 -1.66 0.21 -4.86
C VAL A 118 -0.67 1.09 -4.08
N ARG A 119 -1.14 1.82 -3.07
CA ARG A 119 -0.31 2.65 -2.18
C ARG A 119 -0.65 2.37 -0.73
N ALA A 120 0.35 2.32 0.14
CA ALA A 120 0.12 2.25 1.58
C ALA A 120 -0.62 3.50 2.08
N ALA A 121 -1.54 3.33 3.03
CA ALA A 121 -2.13 4.41 3.80
C ALA A 121 -1.08 4.92 4.80
N LEU A 122 -0.76 6.22 4.74
CA LEU A 122 0.39 6.83 5.38
C LEU A 122 0.05 7.56 6.69
N SER A 123 -1.24 7.75 6.98
CA SER A 123 -1.70 8.53 8.13
C SER A 123 -2.94 7.95 8.81
N ALA A 124 -3.13 8.27 10.09
CA ALA A 124 -4.36 7.98 10.81
C ALA A 124 -5.61 8.50 10.07
N SER A 125 -5.55 9.69 9.47
CA SER A 125 -6.63 10.23 8.65
C SER A 125 -7.00 9.38 7.45
N GLU A 126 -6.00 8.84 6.75
CA GLU A 126 -6.26 7.95 5.64
C GLU A 126 -6.83 6.63 6.13
N LEU A 127 -6.36 6.12 7.27
CA LEU A 127 -6.88 4.89 7.85
C LEU A 127 -8.34 5.03 8.26
N TYR A 128 -8.72 6.13 8.93
CA TYR A 128 -10.12 6.42 9.26
C TYR A 128 -10.99 6.64 8.01
N SER A 129 -10.42 7.15 6.92
CA SER A 129 -11.17 7.30 5.66
C SER A 129 -11.49 5.96 4.99
N VAL A 130 -10.70 4.93 5.26
CA VAL A 130 -10.86 3.59 4.68
C VAL A 130 -11.60 2.66 5.64
N VAL A 131 -11.38 2.81 6.95
CA VAL A 131 -11.97 1.99 8.02
C VAL A 131 -12.51 2.93 9.13
N PRO A 132 -13.65 3.60 8.90
CA PRO A 132 -14.21 4.59 9.83
C PRO A 132 -14.59 4.00 11.20
N GLU A 133 -14.88 2.70 11.27
CA GLU A 133 -15.23 1.97 12.48
C GLU A 133 -14.14 2.06 13.56
N LEU A 134 -12.88 2.30 13.17
CA LEU A 134 -11.78 2.49 14.10
C LEU A 134 -12.02 3.68 15.05
N SER A 135 -12.72 4.72 14.60
CA SER A 135 -12.97 5.93 15.40
C SER A 135 -13.92 5.70 16.57
N GLU A 136 -14.69 4.62 16.53
CA GLU A 136 -15.58 4.21 17.62
C GLU A 136 -14.87 3.35 18.67
N ILE A 137 -13.67 2.84 18.34
CA ILE A 137 -12.94 1.85 19.14
C ILE A 137 -11.75 2.49 19.85
N ALA A 138 -10.97 3.30 19.13
CA ALA A 138 -9.69 3.81 19.62
C ALA A 138 -9.28 5.16 19.03
N VAL A 139 -8.48 5.90 19.80
CA VAL A 139 -7.64 6.99 19.27
C VAL A 139 -6.39 6.35 18.67
N VAL A 140 -6.26 6.42 17.34
CA VAL A 140 -5.22 5.70 16.60
C VAL A 140 -4.03 6.61 16.32
N ASP A 141 -2.85 6.16 16.75
CA ASP A 141 -1.55 6.69 16.34
C ASP A 141 -0.96 5.76 15.26
N THR A 142 -0.46 6.30 14.15
CA THR A 142 0.11 5.50 13.06
C THR A 142 1.60 5.75 12.89
N GLU A 143 2.42 4.71 12.75
CA GLU A 143 3.83 4.81 12.39
C GLU A 143 4.16 3.83 11.25
N ILE A 144 4.67 4.34 10.13
CA ILE A 144 5.28 3.48 9.11
C ILE A 144 6.72 3.25 9.53
N LEU A 145 6.97 2.04 10.03
CA LEU A 145 8.31 1.63 10.37
C LEU A 145 9.06 1.23 9.10
N PHE A 146 8.46 0.36 8.27
CA PHE A 146 8.99 -0.08 6.98
C PHE A 146 7.89 -0.26 5.95
N SER A 147 8.26 -0.37 4.67
CA SER A 147 7.37 -0.77 3.58
C SER A 147 8.05 -1.84 2.75
N ILE A 148 8.13 -3.06 3.30
CA ILE A 148 8.78 -4.21 2.66
C ILE A 148 7.85 -5.41 2.58
N PHE A 149 8.08 -6.27 1.59
CA PHE A 149 7.42 -7.57 1.52
C PHE A 149 7.84 -8.44 2.69
N SER A 150 6.90 -9.23 3.25
CA SER A 150 7.14 -10.13 4.37
C SER A 150 8.29 -11.10 4.11
N GLU A 151 8.45 -11.52 2.87
CA GLU A 151 9.47 -12.42 2.36
C GLU A 151 10.89 -11.85 2.53
N ASN A 152 11.00 -10.51 2.64
CA ASN A 152 12.26 -9.79 2.83
C ASN A 152 12.48 -9.38 4.30
N ILE A 153 11.60 -9.77 5.21
CA ILE A 153 11.77 -9.50 6.65
C ILE A 153 12.88 -10.40 7.21
N THR A 154 13.72 -9.81 8.06
CA THR A 154 14.92 -10.45 8.61
C THR A 154 15.01 -10.16 10.10
N ALA A 155 15.94 -10.82 10.80
CA ALA A 155 16.18 -10.56 12.22
C ALA A 155 16.46 -9.09 12.56
N LYS A 156 17.08 -8.32 11.65
CA LYS A 156 17.28 -6.88 11.83
C LYS A 156 15.94 -6.13 11.92
N HIS A 157 14.99 -6.50 11.06
CA HIS A 157 13.65 -5.92 11.08
C HIS A 157 12.90 -6.28 12.37
N TRP A 158 13.04 -7.51 12.89
CA TRP A 158 12.43 -7.90 14.16
C TRP A 158 12.93 -7.05 15.33
N ILE A 159 14.23 -6.76 15.39
CA ILE A 159 14.83 -5.90 16.43
C ILE A 159 14.21 -4.51 16.40
N GLU A 160 14.12 -3.91 15.21
CA GLU A 160 13.57 -2.57 15.06
C GLU A 160 12.05 -2.54 15.33
N THR A 161 11.30 -3.57 14.91
CA THR A 161 9.88 -3.70 15.26
C THR A 161 9.70 -3.79 16.78
N ALA A 162 10.50 -4.60 17.49
CA ALA A 162 10.43 -4.71 18.94
C ALA A 162 10.74 -3.37 19.63
N LYS A 163 11.79 -2.66 19.18
CA LYS A 163 12.14 -1.32 19.72
C LYS A 163 11.01 -0.31 19.52
N THR A 164 10.38 -0.31 18.35
CA THR A 164 9.28 0.60 18.01
C THR A 164 8.02 0.28 18.81
N VAL A 165 7.67 -1.00 18.96
CA VAL A 165 6.57 -1.43 19.85
C VAL A 165 6.84 -0.95 21.28
N ALA A 166 8.03 -1.21 21.83
CA ALA A 166 8.39 -0.79 23.18
C ALA A 166 8.38 0.75 23.35
N LYS A 167 8.74 1.50 22.30
CA LYS A 167 8.65 2.98 22.28
C LYS A 167 7.21 3.44 22.42
N HIS A 168 6.26 2.85 21.68
CA HIS A 168 4.85 3.20 21.79
C HIS A 168 4.27 2.85 23.15
N ILE A 169 4.61 1.68 23.69
CA ILE A 169 4.20 1.27 25.05
C ILE A 169 4.67 2.29 26.10
N ARG A 170 5.94 2.74 26.03
CA ARG A 170 6.47 3.79 26.92
C ARG A 170 5.75 5.13 26.77
N ASN A 171 5.16 5.40 25.60
CA ASN A 171 4.37 6.61 25.35
C ASN A 171 2.91 6.49 25.83
N GLY A 172 2.57 5.41 26.53
CA GLY A 172 1.29 5.24 27.22
C GLY A 172 0.14 4.82 26.30
N VAL A 173 0.41 4.07 25.24
CA VAL A 173 -0.65 3.42 24.47
C VAL A 173 -1.23 2.25 25.26
N SER A 174 -2.52 1.99 25.10
CA SER A 174 -3.26 0.88 25.71
C SER A 174 -3.03 -0.45 24.99
N GLY A 175 -2.44 -0.43 23.79
CA GLY A 175 -2.12 -1.60 22.98
C GLY A 175 -1.43 -1.21 21.68
N VAL A 176 -0.80 -2.18 21.03
CA VAL A 176 -0.10 -1.99 19.75
C VAL A 176 -0.61 -2.99 18.73
N VAL A 177 -0.89 -2.53 17.51
CA VAL A 177 -1.20 -3.37 16.35
C VAL A 177 -0.04 -3.27 15.37
N VAL A 178 0.49 -4.41 14.93
CA VAL A 178 1.57 -4.48 13.94
C VAL A 178 0.99 -4.99 12.63
N ALA A 179 0.81 -4.07 11.67
CA ALA A 179 0.41 -4.40 10.31
C ALA A 179 1.60 -4.98 9.54
N HIS A 180 1.42 -6.20 9.02
CA HIS A 180 2.50 -7.01 8.49
C HIS A 180 2.04 -7.83 7.27
N GLY A 181 3.00 -8.30 6.46
CA GLY A 181 2.71 -9.24 5.37
C GLY A 181 2.41 -10.66 5.88
N THR A 182 1.69 -11.44 5.10
CA THR A 182 1.16 -12.75 5.50
C THR A 182 2.24 -13.82 5.63
N ASP A 183 3.23 -13.81 4.75
CA ASP A 183 4.10 -14.97 4.51
C ASP A 183 5.02 -15.29 5.70
N THR A 184 5.46 -14.25 6.40
CA THR A 184 6.37 -14.38 7.56
C THR A 184 5.75 -13.86 8.86
N LEU A 185 4.43 -13.62 8.87
CA LEU A 185 3.70 -13.11 10.04
C LEU A 185 3.99 -13.92 11.31
N GLY A 186 3.87 -15.25 11.21
CA GLY A 186 4.11 -16.15 12.34
C GLY A 186 5.54 -16.15 12.87
N TYR A 187 6.53 -15.99 11.98
CA TYR A 187 7.94 -15.89 12.37
C TYR A 187 8.22 -14.59 13.12
N THR A 188 7.70 -13.47 12.62
CA THR A 188 7.83 -12.19 13.32
C THR A 188 7.08 -12.20 14.65
N ALA A 189 5.87 -12.77 14.72
CA ALA A 189 5.12 -12.90 15.96
C ALA A 189 5.91 -13.69 17.02
N ALA A 190 6.49 -14.83 16.63
CA ALA A 190 7.34 -15.63 17.52
C ALA A 190 8.61 -14.87 17.95
N ALA A 191 9.28 -14.17 17.03
CA ALA A 191 10.46 -13.37 17.37
C ALA A 191 10.13 -12.26 18.39
N LEU A 192 8.99 -11.59 18.21
CA LEU A 192 8.53 -10.55 19.11
C LEU A 192 8.08 -11.09 20.47
N SER A 193 7.48 -12.29 20.55
CA SER A 193 7.09 -12.88 21.83
C SER A 193 8.28 -13.19 22.73
N PHE A 194 9.44 -13.52 22.15
CA PHE A 194 10.69 -13.65 22.91
C PHE A 194 11.37 -12.29 23.18
N ALA A 195 11.32 -11.35 22.24
CA ALA A 195 11.99 -10.05 22.39
C ALA A 195 11.29 -9.10 23.38
N LEU A 196 9.96 -9.14 23.43
CA LEU A 196 9.14 -8.27 24.27
C LEU A 196 8.74 -9.00 25.55
N GLN A 197 9.58 -8.86 26.58
CA GLN A 197 9.32 -9.43 27.91
C GLN A 197 8.45 -8.48 28.75
N ASP A 198 7.69 -9.06 29.69
CA ASP A 198 6.87 -8.35 30.68
C ASP A 198 5.95 -7.28 30.07
N LEU A 199 5.25 -7.65 28.99
CA LEU A 199 4.34 -6.74 28.30
C LEU A 199 3.21 -6.27 29.25
N PRO A 200 2.97 -4.95 29.36
CA PRO A 200 1.87 -4.40 30.15
C PRO A 200 0.58 -4.23 29.35
N VAL A 201 0.65 -4.40 28.02
CA VAL A 201 -0.45 -4.18 27.07
C VAL A 201 -0.40 -5.21 25.93
N PRO A 202 -1.51 -5.49 25.22
CA PRO A 202 -1.53 -6.41 24.08
C PRO A 202 -0.69 -5.90 22.90
N VAL A 203 -0.03 -6.82 22.20
CA VAL A 203 0.62 -6.57 20.90
C VAL A 203 0.01 -7.50 19.86
N ILE A 204 -0.78 -6.94 18.95
CA ILE A 204 -1.58 -7.69 17.99
C ILE A 204 -0.94 -7.63 16.60
N MET A 205 -0.48 -8.77 16.11
CA MET A 205 -0.02 -8.94 14.73
C MET A 205 -1.23 -9.11 13.82
N VAL A 206 -1.29 -8.37 12.71
CA VAL A 206 -2.42 -8.44 11.78
C VAL A 206 -1.96 -8.35 10.32
N ALA A 207 -2.64 -9.11 9.46
CA ALA A 207 -2.41 -9.12 8.02
C ALA A 207 -3.73 -9.31 7.25
N SER A 208 -3.67 -9.26 5.92
CA SER A 208 -4.81 -9.53 5.04
C SER A 208 -4.39 -10.48 3.91
N GLN A 209 -5.11 -11.58 3.74
CA GLN A 209 -4.87 -12.53 2.65
C GLN A 209 -5.29 -11.96 1.30
N ARG A 210 -6.35 -11.14 1.29
CA ARG A 210 -6.84 -10.48 0.09
C ARG A 210 -6.43 -9.02 0.12
N SER A 211 -5.79 -8.58 -0.96
CA SER A 211 -5.35 -7.20 -1.12
C SER A 211 -6.47 -6.20 -0.82
N ALA A 212 -6.15 -5.15 -0.05
CA ALA A 212 -7.11 -4.19 0.50
C ALA A 212 -7.89 -3.37 -0.55
N ASP A 213 -7.45 -3.41 -1.80
CA ASP A 213 -8.16 -2.77 -2.92
C ASP A 213 -9.38 -3.54 -3.42
N ARG A 214 -9.52 -4.80 -3.01
CA ARG A 214 -10.65 -5.63 -3.39
C ARG A 214 -11.81 -5.39 -2.43
N PRO A 215 -13.05 -5.19 -2.93
CA PRO A 215 -14.22 -5.07 -2.07
C PRO A 215 -14.45 -6.28 -1.16
N SER A 216 -13.92 -7.44 -1.54
CA SER A 216 -13.99 -8.69 -0.79
C SER A 216 -12.78 -8.92 0.13
N SER A 217 -11.98 -7.89 0.37
CA SER A 217 -10.81 -7.94 1.23
C SER A 217 -11.20 -8.19 2.69
N ASP A 218 -10.37 -8.97 3.36
CA ASP A 218 -10.41 -9.20 4.80
C ASP A 218 -9.71 -8.09 5.61
N ALA A 219 -9.06 -7.13 4.94
CA ALA A 219 -8.22 -6.12 5.59
C ALA A 219 -8.96 -5.26 6.62
N ALA A 220 -10.12 -4.71 6.27
CA ALA A 220 -10.89 -3.87 7.18
C ALA A 220 -11.36 -4.66 8.41
N THR A 221 -11.93 -5.85 8.19
CA THR A 221 -12.43 -6.72 9.26
C THR A 221 -11.31 -7.15 10.20
N ASN A 222 -10.17 -7.60 9.66
CA ASN A 222 -9.01 -8.02 10.47
C ASN A 222 -8.46 -6.84 11.26
N LEU A 223 -8.35 -5.66 10.65
CA LEU A 223 -7.86 -4.46 11.33
C LEU A 223 -8.79 -4.01 12.46
N VAL A 224 -10.11 -4.00 12.23
CA VAL A 224 -11.12 -3.72 13.27
C VAL A 224 -11.01 -4.73 14.41
N GLY A 225 -10.86 -6.02 14.10
CA GLY A 225 -10.66 -7.07 15.10
C GLY A 225 -9.38 -6.86 15.92
N ALA A 226 -8.28 -6.57 15.25
CA ALA A 226 -6.99 -6.32 15.88
C ALA A 226 -7.00 -5.08 16.78
N VAL A 227 -7.60 -3.99 16.34
CA VAL A 227 -7.71 -2.76 17.15
C VAL A 227 -8.64 -2.99 18.35
N LYS A 228 -9.75 -3.72 18.19
CA LYS A 228 -10.61 -4.12 19.32
C LYS A 228 -9.84 -4.96 20.34
N ALA A 229 -9.09 -5.96 19.89
CA ALA A 229 -8.27 -6.78 20.77
C ALA A 229 -7.21 -5.95 21.49
N ALA A 230 -6.50 -5.06 20.78
CA ALA A 230 -5.51 -4.18 21.37
C ALA A 230 -6.11 -3.20 22.39
N ALA A 231 -7.38 -2.80 22.20
CA ALA A 231 -8.09 -1.85 23.05
C ALA A 231 -8.64 -2.45 24.35
N SER A 232 -9.09 -3.71 24.35
CA SER A 232 -9.89 -4.25 25.46
C SER A 232 -9.58 -5.69 25.87
N ALA A 233 -8.60 -6.36 25.25
CA ALA A 233 -8.26 -7.72 25.62
C ALA A 233 -7.76 -7.82 27.08
N PRO A 234 -8.14 -8.87 27.83
CA PRO A 234 -7.72 -9.07 29.22
C PRO A 234 -6.32 -9.70 29.35
N PHE A 235 -5.49 -9.65 28.31
CA PHE A 235 -4.15 -10.24 28.26
C PHE A 235 -3.12 -9.23 27.73
N ALA A 236 -1.84 -9.47 28.02
CA ALA A 236 -0.73 -8.63 27.54
C ALA A 236 0.34 -9.52 26.92
N GLU A 237 0.04 -10.03 25.72
CA GLU A 237 0.89 -10.97 24.98
C GLU A 237 1.00 -10.55 23.51
N VAL A 238 1.98 -11.12 22.81
CA VAL A 238 2.08 -11.04 21.35
C VAL A 238 1.17 -12.11 20.74
N VAL A 239 0.13 -11.70 20.02
CA VAL A 239 -0.84 -12.62 19.40
C VAL A 239 -1.09 -12.25 17.94
N ILE A 240 -1.68 -13.16 17.17
CA ILE A 240 -2.11 -12.93 15.79
C ILE A 240 -3.64 -12.87 15.78
N ALA A 241 -4.20 -11.85 15.12
CA ALA A 241 -5.64 -11.66 14.92
C ALA A 241 -6.04 -11.82 13.45
#